data_AF-A0A521FEW9-F1
#
_entry.id   AF-A0A521FEW9-F1
#
_cell.length_a   1.000
_cell.length_b   1.000
_cell.length_c   1.000
_cell.angle_alpha   90.00
_cell.angle_beta   90.00
_cell.angle_gamma   90.00
#
_symmetry.space_group_name_H-M   'P 1'
#
loop_
_entity.id
_entity.type
_entity.pdbx_description
1 polymer ?
#
loop_
_entity_poly.entity_id
_entity_poly.type
_entity_poly.pdbx_seq_one_letter_code
_entity_poly.pdbx_strand_id
1 'polypeptide(L)'
;MRNMNSPLSPEIWLNDLFTSKAVTQGRVIRRKRRDIERFVGMEPFLNEINRRGYRAIENAGQIVIFCNQGPIRWLTPNRPPRVAPLSFKESGPKSFQDFGITPR
;
A
#
# COMPACT_ATOMS: atom_id res chain seq x y z
N MET A 1 -1.33 -6.31 -22.88
CA MET A 1 -0.95 -7.64 -22.34
C MET A 1 -2.11 -8.16 -21.51
N ARG A 2 -2.71 -9.30 -21.88
CA ARG A 2 -3.77 -9.92 -21.08
C ARG A 2 -3.15 -10.50 -19.81
N ASN A 3 -3.65 -10.07 -18.66
CA ASN A 3 -3.25 -10.62 -17.37
C ASN A 3 -3.86 -12.03 -17.26
N MET A 4 -3.07 -13.08 -17.56
CA MET A 4 -3.52 -14.48 -17.72
C MET A 4 -4.04 -15.14 -16.42
N ASN A 5 -4.05 -14.42 -15.30
CA ASN A 5 -4.38 -14.93 -13.98
C ASN A 5 -5.74 -14.44 -13.44
N SER A 6 -6.56 -13.83 -14.30
CA SER A 6 -7.87 -13.25 -13.99
C SER A 6 -8.94 -13.73 -14.98
N PRO A 7 -10.14 -14.15 -14.54
CA PRO A 7 -11.25 -14.39 -15.47
C PRO A 7 -11.82 -13.10 -16.09
N LEU A 8 -11.45 -11.93 -15.54
CA LEU A 8 -11.90 -10.61 -16.01
C LEU A 8 -10.72 -9.83 -16.58
N SER A 9 -10.94 -9.06 -17.64
CA SER A 9 -9.94 -8.07 -18.06
C SER A 9 -9.74 -7.01 -16.96
N PRO A 10 -8.56 -6.37 -16.89
CA PRO A 10 -8.30 -5.27 -15.96
C PRO A 10 -9.38 -4.18 -15.98
N GLU A 11 -9.85 -3.83 -17.17
CA GLU A 11 -10.88 -2.79 -17.39
C GLU A 11 -12.24 -3.22 -16.84
N ILE A 12 -12.63 -4.47 -17.04
CA ILE A 12 -13.89 -5.02 -16.51
C ILE A 12 -13.83 -5.06 -14.98
N TRP A 13 -12.70 -5.48 -14.42
CA TRP A 13 -12.51 -5.52 -12.97
C TRP A 13 -12.59 -4.13 -12.33
N LEU A 14 -11.94 -3.13 -12.94
CA LEU A 14 -12.04 -1.74 -12.50
C LEU A 14 -13.46 -1.21 -12.61
N ASN A 15 -14.15 -1.51 -13.71
CA ASN A 15 -15.53 -1.07 -13.91
C ASN A 15 -16.47 -1.67 -12.84
N ASP A 16 -16.37 -2.97 -12.58
CA ASP A 16 -17.14 -3.64 -11.52
C ASP A 16 -16.87 -3.04 -10.14
N LEU A 17 -15.60 -2.76 -9.83
CA LEU A 17 -15.22 -2.13 -8.56
C LEU A 17 -15.89 -0.75 -8.38
N PHE A 18 -15.80 0.10 -9.40
CA PHE A 18 -16.23 1.49 -9.35
C PHE A 18 -17.71 1.73 -9.71
N THR A 19 -18.45 0.70 -10.11
CA THR A 19 -19.92 0.76 -10.31
C THR A 19 -20.70 0.29 -9.09
N SER A 20 -20.01 -0.22 -8.06
CA SER A 20 -20.66 -0.67 -6.83
C SER A 20 -21.47 0.43 -6.12
N LYS A 21 -22.55 0.03 -5.44
CA LYS A 21 -23.43 0.94 -4.68
C LYS A 21 -22.68 1.78 -3.63
N ALA A 22 -21.62 1.23 -3.03
CA ALA A 22 -20.82 1.97 -2.06
C ALA A 22 -20.09 3.16 -2.71
N VAL A 23 -19.54 2.97 -3.91
CA VAL A 23 -18.81 4.01 -4.65
C VAL A 23 -19.76 5.11 -5.09
N THR A 24 -20.93 4.75 -5.63
CA THR A 24 -21.93 5.73 -6.08
C THR A 24 -22.50 6.57 -4.93
N GLN A 25 -22.51 6.03 -3.71
CA GLN A 25 -22.92 6.74 -2.49
C GLN A 25 -21.77 7.49 -1.79
N GLY A 26 -20.58 7.56 -2.40
CA GLY A 26 -19.43 8.27 -1.83
C GLY A 26 -18.82 7.62 -0.59
N ARG A 27 -19.07 6.32 -0.39
CA ARG A 27 -18.65 5.57 0.81
C ARG A 27 -17.22 5.05 0.67
N VAL A 28 -16.85 4.13 1.55
CA VAL A 28 -15.53 3.50 1.59
C VAL A 28 -15.62 2.08 1.08
N ILE A 29 -14.65 1.66 0.27
CA ILE A 29 -14.48 0.27 -0.15
C ILE A 29 -13.11 -0.26 0.32
N ARG A 30 -13.01 -1.58 0.51
CA ARG A 30 -11.78 -2.27 0.92
C ARG A 30 -11.41 -3.36 -0.09
N ARG A 31 -10.12 -3.49 -0.41
CA ARG A 31 -9.55 -4.51 -1.30
C ARG A 31 -8.21 -5.00 -0.77
N LYS A 32 -7.84 -6.24 -1.08
CA LYS A 32 -6.49 -6.75 -0.81
C LYS A 32 -5.54 -6.23 -1.88
N ARG A 33 -4.36 -5.73 -1.49
CA ARG A 33 -3.32 -5.26 -2.41
C ARG A 33 -2.96 -6.32 -3.45
N ARG A 34 -2.73 -7.55 -2.99
CA ARG A 34 -2.41 -8.70 -3.87
C ARG A 34 -3.46 -8.96 -4.96
N ASP A 35 -4.73 -8.69 -4.67
CA ASP A 35 -5.81 -8.92 -5.63
C ASP A 35 -5.82 -7.80 -6.66
N ILE A 36 -5.61 -6.54 -6.24
CA ILE A 36 -5.43 -5.40 -7.15
C ILE A 36 -4.22 -5.62 -8.06
N GLU A 37 -3.07 -5.98 -7.50
CA GLU A 37 -1.86 -6.29 -8.25
C GLU A 37 -2.10 -7.42 -9.28
N ARG A 38 -2.78 -8.49 -8.87
CA ARG A 38 -3.08 -9.63 -9.73
C ARG A 38 -4.05 -9.30 -10.86
N PHE A 39 -5.10 -8.51 -10.60
CA PHE A 39 -6.20 -8.33 -11.54
C PHE A 39 -6.01 -7.14 -12.48
N VAL A 40 -5.46 -6.04 -11.99
CA VAL A 40 -5.32 -4.79 -12.75
C VAL A 40 -3.89 -4.23 -12.74
N GLY A 41 -3.13 -4.49 -11.68
CA GLY A 41 -1.86 -3.80 -11.43
C GLY A 41 -2.05 -2.51 -10.63
N MET A 42 -1.03 -2.12 -9.85
CA MET A 42 -1.13 -0.94 -8.98
C MET A 42 -1.20 0.37 -9.75
N GLU A 43 -0.38 0.55 -10.79
CA GLU A 43 -0.32 1.80 -11.55
C GLU A 43 -1.66 2.17 -12.20
N PRO A 44 -2.31 1.29 -12.99
CA PRO A 44 -3.61 1.63 -13.59
C PRO A 44 -4.69 1.88 -12.53
N PHE A 45 -4.65 1.16 -11.41
CA PHE A 45 -5.57 1.36 -10.29
C PHE A 45 -5.40 2.71 -9.60
N LEU A 46 -4.16 3.13 -9.32
CA LEU A 46 -3.88 4.44 -8.71
C LEU A 46 -4.22 5.59 -9.66
N ASN A 47 -3.95 5.44 -10.97
CA ASN A 47 -4.36 6.40 -11.98
C ASN A 47 -5.87 6.60 -11.99
N GLU A 48 -6.65 5.53 -11.88
CA GLU A 48 -8.11 5.61 -11.85
C GLU A 48 -8.64 6.24 -10.54
N ILE A 49 -8.01 5.96 -9.39
CA ILE A 49 -8.32 6.65 -8.13
C ILE A 49 -8.09 8.16 -8.27
N ASN A 50 -6.94 8.55 -8.81
CA ASN A 50 -6.56 9.95 -9.00
C ASN A 50 -7.52 10.65 -9.96
N ARG A 51 -7.84 10.01 -11.10
CA ARG A 51 -8.78 10.52 -12.10
C ARG A 51 -10.16 10.82 -11.52
N ARG A 52 -10.60 10.04 -10.53
CA ARG A 52 -11.90 10.21 -9.83
C ARG A 52 -11.85 11.21 -8.67
N GLY A 53 -10.67 11.73 -8.32
CA GLY A 53 -10.47 12.58 -7.13
C GLY A 53 -10.65 11.84 -5.80
N TYR A 54 -10.53 10.51 -5.84
CA TYR A 54 -10.62 9.66 -4.65
C TYR A 54 -9.28 9.63 -3.91
N ARG A 55 -9.30 9.07 -2.70
CA ARG A 55 -8.07 8.78 -1.94
C ARG A 55 -8.04 7.32 -1.55
N ALA A 56 -6.84 6.74 -1.50
CA ALA A 56 -6.63 5.41 -0.97
C ALA A 56 -5.50 5.40 0.05
N ILE A 57 -5.63 4.54 1.05
CA ILE A 57 -4.59 4.25 2.03
C ILE A 57 -4.33 2.76 2.06
N GLU A 58 -3.09 2.38 2.34
CA GLU A 58 -2.73 0.99 2.56
C GLU A 58 -2.40 0.74 4.03
N ASN A 59 -2.87 -0.39 4.56
CA ASN A 59 -2.48 -0.90 5.87
C ASN A 59 -2.45 -2.43 5.83
N ALA A 60 -1.32 -3.05 6.19
CA ALA A 60 -1.14 -4.50 6.24
C ALA A 60 -1.63 -5.24 4.97
N GLY A 61 -1.29 -4.70 3.79
CA GLY A 61 -1.69 -5.25 2.48
C GLY A 61 -3.19 -5.14 2.19
N GLN A 62 -3.95 -4.36 2.98
CA GLN A 62 -5.31 -3.94 2.66
C GLN A 62 -5.28 -2.51 2.14
N ILE A 63 -5.96 -2.28 1.04
CA ILE A 63 -6.17 -0.95 0.47
C ILE A 63 -7.60 -0.53 0.79
N VAL A 64 -7.73 0.62 1.45
CA VAL A 64 -8.99 1.26 1.80
C VAL A 64 -9.13 2.48 0.90
N ILE A 65 -10.21 2.55 0.14
CA ILE A 65 -10.47 3.61 -0.84
C ILE A 65 -11.66 4.43 -0.36
N PHE A 66 -11.44 5.73 -0.19
CA PHE A 66 -12.45 6.73 0.11
C PHE A 66 -13.00 7.27 -1.21
N CYS A 67 -14.22 6.88 -1.57
CA CYS A 67 -14.84 7.20 -2.86
C CYS A 67 -15.49 8.60 -2.87
N ASN A 68 -14.83 9.57 -2.26
CA ASN A 68 -15.25 10.96 -2.21
C ASN A 68 -14.02 11.88 -2.19
N GLN A 69 -14.27 13.19 -2.23
CA GLN A 69 -13.22 14.21 -2.28
C GLN A 69 -12.87 14.80 -0.88
N GLY A 70 -13.48 14.29 0.19
CA GLY A 70 -13.28 14.81 1.56
C GLY A 70 -11.93 14.41 2.18
N PRO A 71 -11.29 15.28 2.98
CA PRO A 71 -9.97 15.07 3.57
C PRO A 71 -9.89 13.83 4.48
N ILE A 72 -8.76 13.13 4.44
CA ILE A 72 -8.44 12.09 5.42
C ILE A 72 -7.92 12.78 6.68
N ARG A 73 -8.54 12.49 7.82
CA ARG A 73 -8.14 12.97 9.13
C ARG A 73 -7.80 11.78 10.02
N TRP A 74 -6.65 11.84 10.68
CA TRP A 74 -6.30 10.89 11.73
C TRP A 74 -7.10 11.22 12.99
N LEU A 75 -7.88 10.26 13.48
CA LEU A 75 -8.64 10.42 14.73
C LEU A 75 -7.83 9.97 15.96
N THR A 76 -6.69 9.31 15.73
CA THR A 76 -5.75 8.85 16.76
C THR A 76 -4.37 9.40 16.46
N PRO A 77 -3.47 9.54 17.46
CA PRO A 77 -2.08 9.90 17.21
C PRO A 77 -1.46 8.96 16.17
N ASN A 78 -0.81 9.54 15.15
CA ASN A 78 -0.05 8.77 14.17
C ASN A 78 1.24 8.28 14.85
N ARG A 79 1.22 7.04 15.36
CA ARG A 79 2.40 6.45 16.00
C ARG A 79 3.38 6.00 14.91
N PRO A 80 4.65 6.45 14.95
CA PRO A 80 5.64 5.96 14.00
C PRO A 80 5.84 4.45 14.16
N PRO A 81 6.26 3.74 13.09
CA PRO A 81 6.61 2.33 13.20
C PRO A 81 7.64 2.11 14.31
N ARG A 82 7.48 1.00 15.06
CA ARG A 82 8.27 0.68 16.26
C ARG A 82 9.77 0.50 16.00
N VAL A 83 10.19 0.42 14.74
CA VAL A 83 11.59 0.26 14.34
C VAL A 83 11.81 1.21 13.18
N ALA A 84 12.57 2.28 13.39
CA ALA A 84 13.21 2.96 12.27
C ALA A 84 14.19 1.96 11.63
N PRO A 85 14.32 1.88 10.29
CA PRO A 85 15.37 1.04 9.71
C PRO A 85 16.71 1.45 10.33
N LEU A 86 17.41 0.48 10.91
CA LEU A 86 18.80 0.64 11.33
C LEU A 86 19.55 1.26 10.15
N SER A 87 19.95 2.51 10.30
CA SER A 87 20.75 3.19 9.29
C SER A 87 22.04 2.39 9.14
N PHE A 88 22.29 1.87 7.94
CA PHE A 88 23.51 1.13 7.57
C PHE A 88 24.81 1.93 7.75
N LYS A 89 24.73 3.18 8.22
CA LYS A 89 25.88 4.07 8.45
C LYS A 89 26.64 3.80 9.77
N GLU A 90 26.14 2.93 10.65
CA GLU A 90 26.87 2.58 11.90
C GLU A 90 27.77 1.34 11.78
N SER A 91 27.71 0.61 10.67
CA SER A 91 28.70 -0.42 10.34
C SER A 91 29.92 0.23 9.66
N GLY A 92 30.67 1.03 10.42
CA GLY A 92 32.09 1.24 10.10
C GLY A 92 32.83 -0.10 10.18
N PRO A 93 33.98 -0.27 9.50
CA PRO A 93 34.74 -1.51 9.58
C PRO A 93 35.25 -1.68 11.02
N LYS A 94 34.58 -2.54 11.81
CA LYS A 94 35.11 -2.96 13.11
C LYS A 94 36.39 -3.74 12.84
N SER A 95 37.51 -3.30 13.40
CA SER A 95 38.78 -3.97 13.22
C SER A 95 38.82 -5.22 14.08
N PHE A 96 39.54 -6.26 13.64
CA PHE A 96 39.70 -7.51 14.39
C PHE A 96 40.34 -7.31 15.79
N GLN A 97 40.91 -6.13 16.06
CA GLN A 97 41.57 -5.77 17.32
C GLN A 97 40.57 -5.37 18.42
N ASP A 98 39.29 -5.12 18.09
CA ASP A 98 38.25 -4.76 19.07
C ASP A 98 37.73 -5.97 19.87
N PHE A 99 38.05 -7.19 19.44
CA PHE A 99 37.78 -8.41 20.20
C PHE A 99 38.94 -8.69 21.15
N GLY A 100 39.03 -7.89 22.21
CA GLY A 100 39.96 -8.10 23.32
C GLY A 100 39.75 -9.48 23.96
N ILE A 101 40.48 -10.49 23.48
CA ILE A 101 40.70 -11.74 24.21
C ILE A 101 41.91 -11.48 25.10
N THR A 102 41.68 -11.18 26.38
CA THR A 102 42.74 -11.18 27.39
C THR A 102 43.08 -12.64 27.70
N PRO A 103 44.29 -13.13 27.41
CA PRO A 103 44.68 -14.49 27.81
C PRO A 103 44.90 -14.52 29.33
N ARG A 104 44.37 -15.55 30.00
CA ARG A 104 44.86 -16.02 31.30
C ARG A 104 46.06 -16.92 31.10
#